data_AF-A0A7W1R4E6-F1
#
_entry.id   AF-A0A7W1R4E6-F1
#
_cell.length_a   1.000
_cell.length_b   1.000
_cell.length_c   1.000
_cell.angle_alpha   90.00
_cell.angle_beta   90.00
_cell.angle_gamma   90.00
#
_symmetry.space_group_name_H-M   'P 1'
#
loop_
_entity.id
_entity.type
_entity.pdbx_description
1 polymer ?
#
loop_
_entity_poly.entity_id
_entity_poly.type
_entity_poly.pdbx_seq_one_letter_code
_entity_poly.pdbx_strand_id
1 'polypeptide(L)'
;MTLIADTDPAAAAISTSRALYDSSEVVVLADPGDQAAISLGASAAVALGVPLLLSVPDVALGTEFERLGVTVVLAIGTDAAQGVPGGNGAQTVAVAADPSAVAEAIGVELAPAEPVATDELAAAFAALDPSAPVALVPADGAAEESNAESAPSATTLPEVRRPEALTGTLVLATSTPESLPGIATARAAGVPVQV
;
A
#
# COMPACT_ATOMS: atom_id res chain seq x y z
N MET A 1 -1.31 -21.17 7.87
CA MET A 1 0.10 -20.80 7.63
C MET A 1 0.22 -20.49 6.15
N THR A 2 0.68 -19.29 5.80
CA THR A 2 0.84 -18.83 4.42
C THR A 2 2.28 -18.36 4.27
N LEU A 3 3.01 -18.90 3.29
CA LEU A 3 4.36 -18.50 2.93
C LEU A 3 4.29 -17.73 1.61
N ILE A 4 4.89 -16.54 1.59
CA ILE A 4 5.05 -15.71 0.40
C ILE A 4 6.52 -15.80 0.02
N ALA A 5 6.84 -16.51 -1.05
CA ALA A 5 8.21 -16.70 -1.53
C ALA A 5 8.20 -16.63 -3.05
N ASP A 6 7.87 -15.46 -3.58
CA ASP A 6 8.09 -15.13 -4.98
C ASP A 6 9.23 -14.11 -5.06
N THR A 7 10.12 -14.27 -6.04
CA THR A 7 11.25 -13.35 -6.27
C THR A 7 10.83 -12.09 -7.03
N ASP A 8 9.61 -12.09 -7.58
CA ASP A 8 8.98 -10.91 -8.15
C ASP A 8 8.10 -10.22 -7.08
N PRO A 9 8.45 -8.99 -6.65
CA PRO A 9 7.66 -8.21 -5.69
C PRO A 9 6.18 -8.06 -6.06
N ALA A 10 5.87 -7.86 -7.33
CA ALA A 10 4.50 -7.63 -7.77
C ALA A 10 3.66 -8.92 -7.71
N ALA A 11 4.26 -10.04 -8.12
CA ALA A 11 3.63 -11.36 -7.99
C ALA A 11 3.42 -11.74 -6.51
N ALA A 12 4.41 -11.47 -5.65
CA ALA A 12 4.30 -11.68 -4.20
C ALA A 12 3.17 -10.85 -3.58
N ALA A 13 3.02 -9.58 -3.96
CA ALA A 13 1.96 -8.70 -3.51
C ALA A 13 0.56 -9.24 -3.92
N ILE A 14 0.40 -9.63 -5.19
CA ILE A 14 -0.85 -10.21 -5.71
C ILE A 14 -1.18 -11.53 -4.98
N SER A 15 -0.19 -12.40 -4.78
CA SER A 15 -0.38 -13.67 -4.06
C SER A 15 -0.85 -13.44 -2.63
N THR A 16 -0.29 -12.43 -1.95
CA THR A 16 -0.69 -12.04 -0.59
C THR A 16 -2.11 -11.49 -0.56
N SER A 17 -2.47 -10.62 -1.50
CA SER A 17 -3.83 -10.10 -1.67
C SER A 17 -4.84 -11.24 -1.81
N ARG A 18 -4.58 -12.21 -2.69
CA ARG A 18 -5.44 -13.39 -2.91
C ARG A 18 -5.59 -14.27 -1.68
N ALA A 19 -4.55 -14.35 -0.86
CA ALA A 19 -4.59 -15.16 0.35
C ALA A 19 -5.40 -14.50 1.48
N LEU A 20 -5.51 -13.18 1.51
CA LEU A 20 -6.02 -12.43 2.67
C LEU A 20 -7.30 -11.62 2.40
N TYR A 21 -7.63 -11.34 1.14
CA TYR A 21 -8.79 -10.55 0.76
C TYR A 21 -9.65 -11.29 -0.25
N ASP A 22 -10.92 -11.51 0.09
CA ASP A 22 -11.92 -11.97 -0.87
C ASP A 22 -12.33 -10.85 -1.85
N SER A 23 -12.47 -9.62 -1.34
CA SER A 23 -12.82 -8.42 -2.09
C SER A 23 -12.22 -7.17 -1.46
N SER A 24 -12.01 -6.12 -2.27
CA SER A 24 -11.69 -4.77 -1.79
C SER A 24 -12.07 -3.73 -2.86
N GLU A 25 -12.98 -2.82 -2.52
CA GLU A 25 -13.44 -1.77 -3.45
C GLU A 25 -12.36 -0.70 -3.70
N VAL A 26 -11.40 -0.58 -2.78
CA VAL A 26 -10.27 0.36 -2.86
C VAL A 26 -8.97 -0.43 -2.77
N VAL A 27 -7.97 -0.03 -3.55
CA VAL A 27 -6.62 -0.60 -3.47
C VAL A 27 -5.59 0.52 -3.45
N VAL A 28 -4.51 0.34 -2.69
CA VAL A 28 -3.35 1.24 -2.75
C VAL A 28 -2.36 0.67 -3.76
N LEU A 29 -1.87 1.52 -4.65
CA LEU A 29 -0.90 1.18 -5.68
C LEU A 29 0.34 2.09 -5.53
N ALA A 30 1.52 1.48 -5.50
CA ALA A 30 2.80 2.19 -5.49
C ALA A 30 3.71 1.68 -6.61
N ASP A 31 4.61 2.53 -7.12
CA ASP A 31 5.62 2.08 -8.07
C ASP A 31 6.68 1.20 -7.37
N PRO A 32 7.07 0.04 -7.93
CA PRO A 32 8.08 -0.83 -7.32
C PRO A 32 9.47 -0.17 -7.16
N GLY A 33 9.77 0.88 -7.91
CA GLY A 33 11.01 1.65 -7.82
C GLY A 33 10.95 2.87 -6.89
N ASP A 34 9.78 3.21 -6.34
CA ASP A 34 9.57 4.36 -5.46
C ASP A 34 9.39 3.90 -4.00
N GLN A 35 10.49 3.83 -3.26
CA GLN A 35 10.49 3.39 -1.86
C GLN A 35 9.69 4.32 -0.94
N ALA A 36 9.60 5.62 -1.25
CA ALA A 36 8.80 6.56 -0.48
C ALA A 36 7.31 6.29 -0.71
N ALA A 37 6.90 6.05 -1.96
CA ALA A 37 5.54 5.65 -2.29
C ALA A 37 5.15 4.30 -1.66
N ILE A 38 6.05 3.32 -1.63
CA ILE A 38 5.79 2.03 -0.96
C ILE A 38 5.62 2.21 0.55
N SER A 39 6.45 3.04 1.20
CA SER A 39 6.39 3.30 2.64
C SER A 39 5.10 4.01 3.05
N LEU A 40 4.76 5.09 2.34
CA LEU A 40 3.50 5.80 2.57
C LEU A 40 2.28 4.99 2.14
N GLY A 41 2.42 4.18 1.08
CA GLY A 41 1.40 3.24 0.66
C GLY A 41 1.11 2.17 1.70
N ALA A 42 2.12 1.70 2.42
CA ALA A 42 1.94 0.78 3.54
C ALA A 42 1.17 1.45 4.68
N SER A 43 1.54 2.67 5.06
CA SER A 43 0.80 3.47 6.04
C SER A 43 -0.67 3.67 5.65
N ALA A 44 -0.94 4.06 4.41
CA ALA A 44 -2.30 4.27 3.90
C ALA A 44 -3.10 2.96 3.84
N ALA A 45 -2.50 1.88 3.34
CA ALA A 45 -3.12 0.56 3.26
C ALA A 45 -3.50 0.05 4.65
N VAL A 46 -2.61 0.19 5.64
CA VAL A 46 -2.90 -0.19 7.02
C VAL A 46 -3.90 0.76 7.68
N ALA A 47 -3.92 2.06 7.37
CA ALA A 47 -4.95 2.95 7.89
C ALA A 47 -6.35 2.53 7.38
N LEU A 48 -6.48 2.29 6.07
CA LEU A 48 -7.75 1.97 5.40
C LEU A 48 -8.17 0.50 5.56
N GLY A 49 -7.22 -0.41 5.78
CA GLY A 49 -7.43 -1.85 5.78
C GLY A 49 -7.69 -2.42 4.39
N VAL A 50 -6.89 -2.00 3.42
CA VAL A 50 -7.00 -2.43 2.02
C VAL A 50 -5.66 -2.97 1.52
N PRO A 51 -5.63 -3.74 0.42
CA PRO A 51 -4.38 -4.28 -0.11
C PRO A 51 -3.43 -3.18 -0.62
N LEU A 52 -2.13 -3.39 -0.42
CA LEU A 52 -1.07 -2.65 -1.10
C LEU A 52 -0.52 -3.52 -2.24
N LEU A 53 -0.70 -3.07 -3.47
CA LEU A 53 -0.16 -3.70 -4.67
C LEU A 53 0.90 -2.81 -5.34
N LEU A 54 1.66 -3.41 -6.25
CA LEU A 54 2.69 -2.71 -7.01
C LEU A 54 2.24 -2.45 -8.44
N SER A 55 2.52 -1.24 -8.92
CA SER A 55 2.24 -0.77 -10.27
C SER A 55 3.12 -1.53 -11.26
N VAL A 56 2.53 -2.49 -11.98
CA VAL A 56 3.18 -3.18 -13.09
C VAL A 56 2.20 -3.29 -14.27
N PRO A 57 2.64 -3.04 -15.51
CA PRO A 57 1.77 -3.15 -16.69
C PRO A 57 1.56 -4.63 -17.07
N ASP A 58 0.89 -5.38 -16.19
CA ASP A 58 0.67 -6.82 -16.30
C ASP A 58 -0.84 -7.15 -16.26
N VAL A 59 -1.24 -8.13 -17.08
CA VAL A 59 -2.57 -8.75 -17.06
C VAL A 59 -2.93 -9.35 -15.70
N ALA A 60 -1.92 -9.78 -14.92
CA ALA A 60 -2.11 -10.32 -13.58
C ALA A 60 -2.70 -9.26 -12.63
N LEU A 61 -2.24 -8.01 -12.72
CA LEU A 61 -2.76 -6.90 -11.90
C LEU A 61 -4.21 -6.58 -12.27
N GLY A 62 -4.53 -6.54 -13.57
CA GLY A 62 -5.91 -6.34 -14.04
C GLY A 62 -6.86 -7.44 -13.57
N THR A 63 -6.42 -8.70 -13.67
CA THR A 63 -7.19 -9.86 -13.18
C THR A 63 -7.42 -9.78 -11.67
N GLU A 64 -6.43 -9.30 -10.92
CA GLU A 64 -6.56 -9.13 -9.47
C GLU A 64 -7.54 -8.00 -9.11
N PHE A 65 -7.53 -6.88 -9.85
CA PHE A 65 -8.50 -5.79 -9.67
C PHE A 65 -9.94 -6.26 -9.92
N GLU A 66 -10.16 -7.05 -10.98
CA GLU A 66 -11.47 -7.64 -11.27
C GLU A 66 -11.93 -8.58 -10.16
N ARG A 67 -11.03 -9.45 -9.66
CA ARG A 67 -11.34 -10.37 -8.56
C ARG A 67 -11.72 -9.64 -7.28
N LEU A 68 -10.96 -8.60 -6.94
CA LEU A 68 -11.21 -7.77 -5.75
C LEU A 68 -12.46 -6.91 -5.88
N GLY A 69 -12.91 -6.61 -7.11
CA GLY A 69 -14.00 -5.67 -7.36
C GLY A 69 -13.57 -4.21 -7.14
N VAL A 70 -12.33 -3.87 -7.51
CA VAL A 70 -11.78 -2.53 -7.31
C VAL A 70 -12.59 -1.49 -8.10
N THR A 71 -13.05 -0.47 -7.41
CA THR A 71 -13.74 0.71 -7.99
C THR A 71 -12.91 1.98 -7.86
N VAL A 72 -11.96 2.02 -6.91
CA VAL A 72 -11.04 3.15 -6.71
C VAL A 72 -9.61 2.64 -6.52
N VAL A 73 -8.67 3.26 -7.21
CA VAL A 73 -7.23 3.04 -7.04
C VAL A 73 -6.60 4.28 -6.43
N LEU A 74 -6.03 4.16 -5.23
CA LEU A 74 -5.19 5.19 -4.63
C LEU A 74 -3.76 4.98 -5.12
N ALA A 75 -3.34 5.73 -6.14
CA ALA A 75 -2.00 5.65 -6.71
C ALA A 75 -1.08 6.66 -6.01
N ILE A 76 -0.11 6.18 -5.24
CA ILE A 76 0.83 7.01 -4.49
C ILE A 76 2.17 7.04 -5.24
N GLY A 77 2.74 8.24 -5.41
CA GLY A 77 3.97 8.45 -6.17
C GLY A 77 3.69 8.85 -7.62
N THR A 78 4.73 9.34 -8.32
CA THR A 78 4.61 9.95 -9.65
C THR A 78 4.20 8.97 -10.74
N ASP A 79 4.67 7.73 -10.68
CA ASP A 79 4.52 6.75 -11.76
C ASP A 79 3.49 5.65 -11.45
N ALA A 80 2.98 5.57 -10.21
CA ALA A 80 2.04 4.54 -9.81
C ALA A 80 0.74 4.55 -10.64
N ALA A 81 0.26 5.73 -11.04
CA ALA A 81 -0.95 5.85 -11.85
C ALA A 81 -0.77 5.28 -13.28
N GLN A 82 0.47 5.19 -13.78
CA GLN A 82 0.76 4.72 -15.15
C GLN A 82 0.65 3.20 -15.30
N GLY A 83 0.82 2.43 -14.21
CA GLY A 83 0.63 0.98 -14.24
C GLY A 83 -0.78 0.53 -13.90
N VAL A 84 -1.74 1.44 -13.74
CA VAL A 84 -3.15 1.06 -13.60
C VAL A 84 -3.62 0.39 -14.89
N PRO A 85 -4.11 -0.86 -14.84
CA PRO A 85 -4.60 -1.56 -16.02
C PRO A 85 -5.77 -0.81 -16.66
N GLY A 86 -5.66 -0.50 -17.95
CA GLY A 86 -6.75 0.13 -18.69
C GLY A 86 -8.00 -0.75 -18.76
N GLY A 87 -9.18 -0.14 -18.75
CA GLY A 87 -10.45 -0.83 -19.02
C GLY A 87 -11.17 -1.43 -17.81
N ASN A 88 -10.62 -1.31 -16.60
CA ASN A 88 -11.27 -1.77 -15.36
C ASN A 88 -12.43 -0.85 -14.88
N GLY A 89 -12.54 0.36 -15.42
CA GLY A 89 -13.55 1.35 -15.00
C GLY A 89 -13.35 1.93 -13.60
N ALA A 90 -12.22 1.64 -12.94
CA ALA A 90 -11.91 2.17 -11.62
C ALA A 90 -11.48 3.63 -11.70
N GLN A 91 -11.86 4.42 -10.70
CA GLN A 91 -11.39 5.80 -10.55
C GLN A 91 -9.98 5.80 -9.94
N THR A 92 -9.03 6.41 -10.64
CA THR A 92 -7.67 6.61 -10.09
C THR A 92 -7.59 7.94 -9.35
N VAL A 93 -7.19 7.89 -8.07
CA VAL A 93 -6.81 9.05 -7.26
C VAL A 93 -5.29 9.06 -7.14
N ALA A 94 -4.64 9.95 -7.89
CA ALA A 94 -3.19 10.12 -7.86
C ALA A 94 -2.78 11.05 -6.72
N VAL A 95 -1.81 10.63 -5.91
CA VAL A 95 -1.34 11.35 -4.72
C VAL A 95 0.18 11.36 -4.72
N ALA A 96 0.78 12.51 -4.39
CA ALA A 96 2.22 12.58 -4.22
C ALA A 96 2.68 11.66 -3.07
N ALA A 97 3.90 11.15 -3.12
CA ALA A 97 4.54 10.44 -2.01
C ALA A 97 4.96 11.42 -0.90
N ASP A 98 3.97 12.15 -0.36
CA ASP A 98 4.10 13.13 0.70
C ASP A 98 3.14 12.78 1.85
N PRO A 99 3.59 12.79 3.13
CA PRO A 99 2.74 12.45 4.27
C PRO A 99 1.43 13.23 4.35
N SER A 100 1.47 14.53 4.06
CA SER A 100 0.30 15.41 4.19
C SER A 100 -0.70 15.18 3.05
N ALA A 101 -0.22 15.00 1.82
CA ALA A 101 -1.05 14.67 0.68
C ALA A 101 -1.74 13.30 0.85
N VAL A 102 -1.02 12.32 1.39
CA VAL A 102 -1.59 10.99 1.68
C VAL A 102 -2.64 11.06 2.78
N ALA A 103 -2.36 11.74 3.89
CA ALA A 103 -3.32 11.93 4.99
C ALA A 103 -4.62 12.62 4.52
N GLU A 104 -4.50 13.66 3.69
CA GLU A 104 -5.65 14.34 3.09
C GLU A 104 -6.48 13.42 2.20
N ALA A 105 -5.83 12.66 1.30
CA ALA A 105 -6.51 11.79 0.36
C ALA A 105 -7.29 10.64 1.03
N ILE A 106 -6.74 10.07 2.11
CA ILE A 106 -7.37 8.98 2.86
C ILE A 106 -8.34 9.48 3.95
N GLY A 107 -8.35 10.79 4.24
CA GLY A 107 -9.20 11.37 5.29
C GLY A 107 -8.85 10.91 6.71
N VAL A 108 -7.60 10.49 6.94
CA VAL A 108 -7.10 9.98 8.22
C VAL A 108 -5.88 10.77 8.63
N GLU A 109 -5.86 11.24 9.88
CA GLU A 109 -4.69 11.88 10.45
C GLU A 109 -3.60 10.83 10.70
N LEU A 110 -2.44 11.01 10.07
CA LEU A 110 -1.25 10.20 10.30
C LEU A 110 -0.40 10.88 11.38
N ALA A 111 0.15 10.08 12.30
CA ALA A 111 1.18 10.56 13.21
C ALA A 111 2.39 11.13 12.42
N PRO A 112 3.18 12.04 13.02
CA PRO A 112 4.31 12.69 12.35
C PRO A 112 5.23 11.69 11.65
N ALA A 113 5.80 12.13 10.53
CA ALA A 113 6.66 11.29 9.70
C ALA A 113 7.77 10.63 10.53
N GLU A 114 7.83 9.31 10.46
CA GLU A 114 8.84 8.49 11.11
C GLU A 114 9.88 8.05 10.09
N PRO A 115 11.12 8.56 10.16
CA PRO A 115 12.21 8.12 9.29
C PRO A 115 12.63 6.69 9.65
N VAL A 116 12.63 5.80 8.67
CA VAL A 116 13.02 4.39 8.86
C VAL A 116 14.17 4.03 7.91
N ALA A 117 15.22 3.42 8.45
CA ALA A 117 16.33 2.92 7.65
C ALA A 117 15.87 1.77 6.74
N THR A 118 16.51 1.62 5.58
CA THR A 118 16.07 0.63 4.58
C THR A 118 16.06 -0.81 5.12
N ASP A 119 17.01 -1.16 5.98
CA ASP A 119 17.12 -2.47 6.63
C ASP A 119 16.12 -2.68 7.79
N GLU A 120 15.47 -1.62 8.25
CA GLU A 120 14.46 -1.64 9.32
C GLU A 120 13.02 -1.61 8.78
N LEU A 121 12.82 -1.34 7.48
CA LEU A 121 11.48 -1.16 6.87
C LEU A 121 10.55 -2.35 7.10
N ALA A 122 11.04 -3.58 6.98
CA ALA A 122 10.21 -4.76 7.17
C ALA A 122 9.66 -4.86 8.60
N ALA A 123 10.49 -4.52 9.60
CA ALA A 123 10.07 -4.47 10.99
C ALA A 123 9.10 -3.31 11.26
N ALA A 124 9.37 -2.13 10.70
CA ALA A 124 8.47 -0.99 10.80
C ALA A 124 7.08 -1.29 10.20
N PHE A 125 7.04 -1.92 9.02
CA PHE A 125 5.78 -2.32 8.38
C PHE A 125 5.02 -3.34 9.23
N ALA A 126 5.71 -4.35 9.75
CA ALA A 126 5.10 -5.36 10.63
C ALA A 126 4.55 -4.75 11.93
N ALA A 127 5.11 -3.64 12.39
CA ALA A 127 4.70 -2.94 13.60
C ALA A 127 3.54 -1.94 13.39
N LEU A 128 3.16 -1.61 12.15
CA LEU A 128 2.08 -0.66 11.86
C LEU A 128 0.78 -1.04 12.58
N ASP A 129 0.20 -0.06 13.29
CA ASP A 129 -1.07 -0.19 14.02
C ASP A 129 -2.18 0.57 13.28
N PRO A 130 -3.24 -0.12 12.81
CA PRO A 130 -4.37 0.55 12.16
C PRO A 130 -5.14 1.52 13.07
N SER A 131 -5.00 1.41 14.39
CA SER A 131 -5.65 2.31 15.36
C SER A 131 -4.83 3.55 15.66
N ALA A 132 -3.55 3.57 15.26
CA ALA A 132 -2.60 4.66 15.46
C ALA A 132 -1.69 4.77 14.22
N PRO A 133 -2.27 5.13 13.05
CA PRO A 133 -1.52 5.12 11.81
C PRO A 133 -0.43 6.20 11.81
N VAL A 134 0.75 5.83 11.33
CA VAL A 134 1.95 6.68 11.24
C VAL A 134 2.37 6.82 9.79
N ALA A 135 2.89 7.99 9.41
CA ALA A 135 3.51 8.17 8.09
C ALA A 135 4.95 7.64 8.12
N LEU A 136 5.20 6.49 7.48
CA LEU A 136 6.56 5.98 7.33
C LEU A 136 7.25 6.66 6.15
N VAL A 137 8.47 7.16 6.37
CA VAL A 137 9.30 7.73 5.32
C VAL A 137 10.70 7.10 5.34
N PRO A 138 11.33 6.84 4.19
CA PRO A 138 12.70 6.34 4.16
C PRO A 138 13.68 7.35 4.76
N ALA A 139 14.55 6.92 5.68
CA ALA A 139 15.53 7.80 6.34
C ALA A 139 16.60 8.35 5.37
N ASP A 140 16.95 7.55 4.35
CA ASP A 140 17.96 7.91 3.34
C ASP A 140 17.37 8.75 2.19
N GLY A 141 16.04 8.88 2.15
CA GLY A 141 15.32 9.74 1.22
C GLY A 141 15.27 11.16 1.77
N ALA A 142 16.29 11.96 1.48
CA ALA A 142 16.12 13.40 1.57
C ALA A 142 14.88 13.75 0.73
N ALA A 143 13.88 14.35 1.37
CA ALA A 143 12.78 14.97 0.65
C ALA A 143 13.42 15.97 -0.32
N GLU A 144 13.57 15.60 -1.59
CA GLU A 144 13.70 16.59 -2.64
C GLU A 144 12.41 17.42 -2.49
N GLU A 145 12.57 18.66 -2.05
CA GLU A 145 11.50 19.66 -2.01
C GLU A 145 10.93 19.77 -3.42
N SER A 146 9.97 18.89 -3.71
CA SER A 146 9.26 18.92 -4.96
C SER A 146 8.41 20.17 -4.88
N ASN A 147 8.82 21.19 -5.64
CA ASN A 147 7.94 22.26 -6.09
C ASN A 147 6.87 21.65 -7.01
N ALA A 148 6.06 20.74 -6.47
CA ALA A 148 4.88 20.23 -7.11
C ALA A 148 3.86 21.37 -7.09
N GLU A 149 3.75 22.05 -8.22
CA GLU A 149 2.65 22.95 -8.52
C GLU A 149 1.35 22.21 -8.16
N SER A 150 0.54 22.82 -7.28
CA SER A 150 -0.60 22.17 -6.64
C SER A 150 -1.45 21.44 -7.68
N ALA A 151 -1.33 20.11 -7.68
CA ALA A 151 -2.25 19.26 -8.42
C ALA A 151 -3.68 19.59 -7.94
N PRO A 152 -4.69 19.55 -8.82
CA PRO A 152 -6.06 19.82 -8.42
C PRO A 152 -6.42 18.93 -7.23
N SER A 153 -7.08 19.51 -6.22
CA SER A 153 -7.44 18.88 -4.95
C SER A 153 -7.83 17.42 -5.17
N ALA A 154 -7.06 16.51 -4.56
CA ALA A 154 -7.31 15.08 -4.64
C ALA A 154 -8.77 14.86 -4.24
N THR A 155 -9.53 14.21 -5.11
CA THR A 155 -10.88 13.79 -4.77
C THR A 155 -10.74 12.81 -3.60
N THR A 156 -11.29 13.18 -2.45
CA THR A 156 -11.25 12.34 -1.23
C THR A 156 -11.78 10.95 -1.54
N LEU A 157 -11.14 9.92 -0.97
CA LEU A 157 -11.63 8.56 -1.11
C LEU A 157 -13.05 8.41 -0.56
N PRO A 158 -13.89 7.53 -1.13
CA PRO A 158 -15.13 7.12 -0.49
C PRO A 158 -14.83 6.43 0.84
N GLU A 159 -15.82 6.38 1.75
CA GLU A 159 -15.67 5.65 3.01
C GLU A 159 -15.30 4.18 2.75
N VAL A 160 -14.14 3.77 3.24
CA VAL A 160 -13.65 2.41 3.09
C VAL A 160 -14.15 1.54 4.24
N ARG A 161 -14.85 0.45 3.92
CA ARG A 161 -15.16 -0.58 4.92
C ARG A 161 -13.97 -1.51 5.08
N ARG A 162 -13.39 -1.45 6.27
CA ARG A 162 -12.36 -2.39 6.69
C ARG A 162 -12.89 -3.83 6.71
N PRO A 163 -12.12 -4.83 6.23
CA PRO A 163 -12.47 -6.23 6.41
C PRO A 163 -12.42 -6.64 7.90
N GLU A 164 -13.17 -7.69 8.25
CA GLU A 164 -13.01 -8.32 9.57
C GLU A 164 -11.62 -8.95 9.68
N ALA A 165 -10.96 -8.76 10.83
CA ALA A 165 -9.62 -9.28 11.05
C ALA A 165 -9.62 -10.82 11.06
N LEU A 166 -8.68 -11.42 10.34
CA LEU A 166 -8.50 -12.88 10.32
C LEU A 166 -7.90 -13.38 11.63
N THR A 167 -8.74 -13.82 12.56
CA THR A 167 -8.29 -14.40 13.84
C THR A 167 -7.63 -15.77 13.64
N GLY A 168 -6.59 -16.06 14.43
CA GLY A 168 -5.89 -17.35 14.38
C GLY A 168 -4.92 -17.50 13.19
N THR A 169 -4.65 -16.42 12.46
CA THR A 169 -3.69 -16.38 11.35
C THR A 169 -2.44 -15.59 11.75
N LEU A 170 -1.27 -16.08 11.36
CA LEU A 170 0.03 -15.41 11.49
C LEU A 170 0.73 -15.49 10.14
N VAL A 171 1.28 -14.36 9.68
CA VAL A 171 2.13 -14.29 8.49
C VAL A 171 3.59 -14.27 8.91
N LEU A 172 4.40 -15.12 8.28
CA LEU A 172 5.85 -15.10 8.39
C LEU A 172 6.40 -14.48 7.11
N ALA A 173 7.19 -13.44 7.23
CA ALA A 173 7.80 -12.73 6.10
C ALA A 173 9.32 -12.66 6.28
N THR A 174 10.04 -12.47 5.18
CA THR A 174 11.46 -12.15 5.21
C THR A 174 11.66 -10.64 5.27
N SER A 175 12.77 -10.18 5.83
CA SER A 175 13.16 -8.76 5.82
C SER A 175 13.72 -8.30 4.46
N THR A 176 13.22 -8.84 3.36
CA THR A 176 13.67 -8.49 2.02
C THR A 176 12.71 -7.51 1.35
N PRO A 177 13.18 -6.63 0.44
CA PRO A 177 12.33 -5.61 -0.17
C PRO A 177 11.10 -6.17 -0.89
N GLU A 178 11.22 -7.36 -1.48
CA GLU A 178 10.13 -8.04 -2.22
C GLU A 178 8.95 -8.41 -1.31
N SER A 179 9.20 -8.57 0.00
CA SER A 179 8.18 -8.92 0.99
C SER A 179 7.39 -7.72 1.53
N LEU A 180 7.88 -6.48 1.33
CA LEU A 180 7.30 -5.28 1.96
C LEU A 180 5.81 -5.06 1.63
N PRO A 181 5.35 -5.11 0.36
CA PRO A 181 3.92 -4.94 0.06
C PRO A 181 3.05 -6.04 0.67
N GLY A 182 3.59 -7.26 0.76
CA GLY A 182 2.92 -8.38 1.41
C GLY A 182 2.77 -8.20 2.92
N ILE A 183 3.81 -7.72 3.60
CA ILE A 183 3.77 -7.36 5.03
C ILE A 183 2.69 -6.30 5.29
N ALA A 184 2.70 -5.21 4.51
CA ALA A 184 1.71 -4.15 4.63
C ALA A 184 0.28 -4.65 4.40
N THR A 185 0.07 -5.44 3.35
CA THR A 185 -1.23 -6.05 3.02
C THR A 185 -1.73 -6.95 4.16
N ALA A 186 -0.84 -7.73 4.78
CA ALA A 186 -1.18 -8.57 5.92
C ALA A 186 -1.59 -7.75 7.15
N ARG A 187 -0.84 -6.69 7.46
CA ARG A 187 -1.19 -5.76 8.55
C ARG A 187 -2.51 -5.04 8.28
N ALA A 188 -2.76 -4.63 7.04
CA ALA A 188 -4.01 -4.00 6.62
C ALA A 188 -5.21 -4.93 6.85
N ALA A 189 -5.05 -6.23 6.59
CA ALA A 189 -6.05 -7.27 6.87
C ALA A 189 -6.21 -7.60 8.37
N GLY A 190 -5.50 -6.90 9.25
CA GLY A 190 -5.51 -7.14 10.69
C GLY A 190 -4.72 -8.38 11.13
N VAL A 191 -3.87 -8.93 10.26
CA VAL A 191 -3.09 -10.13 10.55
C VAL A 191 -1.76 -9.75 11.20
N PRO A 192 -1.35 -10.38 12.31
CA PRO A 192 -0.01 -10.21 12.85
C PRO A 192 1.05 -10.73 11.87
N VAL A 193 2.16 -10.00 11.77
CA VAL A 193 3.30 -10.37 10.93
C VAL A 193 4.52 -10.53 11.82
N GLN A 194 5.27 -11.61 11.60
CA GLN A 194 6.60 -11.80 12.16
C GLN A 194 7.62 -11.78 11.02
N VAL A 195 8.62 -10.92 11.16
CA VAL A 195 9.83 -10.83 10.33
C VAL A 195 11.04 -11.40 11.08
#